data_AF-A0A9W6ZD46-F1
#
_entry.id   AF-A0A9W6ZD46-F1
#
_cell.length_a   1.000
_cell.length_b   1.000
_cell.length_c   1.000
_cell.angle_alpha   90.00
_cell.angle_beta   90.00
_cell.angle_gamma   90.00
#
_symmetry.space_group_name_H-M   'P 1'
#
loop_
_entity.id
_entity.type
_entity.pdbx_description
1 polymer ?
#
loop_
_entity_poly.entity_id
_entity_poly.type
_entity_poly.pdbx_seq_one_letter_code
_entity_poly.pdbx_strand_id
1 'polypeptide(L)'
;MSTSSPKSDAVESLLSSLEQTDEYLNPKKRAAGEPQDEGQGQDYEEKTEELETKIRDRLSSLKTLTSTPPPPPPPTPNPTPNPTPNPPPTPDPTYLGAHTFPPSPTPPSLLRLSCRSLTHTTPTNGLCPTYLQTNVVSLPSSSAFDFLLFCQRNPKCAPIVDVVERGETNPRHVIKGHADIRTDCPSYNIYSSGVLTHTSIPDVRPFWRPDLVTFLLGCSFTFEAALISQGFRIRNIDEGKNVSMYKTNLRTRDAGVFKGITYVVSMRPFKEEDVRSVIEITRRYPNAHGGPVHVGSPESIGISNLDEPDFGDKCVVLPGEVPVFWACGVTTAEAVKGAKVEFAITHKPGCMFVTDVKM
;
A
#
# COMPACT_ATOMS: atom_id res chain seq x y z
N MET A 1 -6.26 24.73 -35.30
CA MET A 1 -5.58 23.49 -35.70
C MET A 1 -4.49 23.24 -34.68
N SER A 2 -4.74 22.33 -33.73
CA SER A 2 -3.84 22.05 -32.61
C SER A 2 -2.87 20.93 -33.01
N THR A 3 -1.58 21.22 -33.01
CA THR A 3 -0.52 20.23 -33.25
C THR A 3 -0.14 19.58 -31.92
N SER A 4 -0.50 18.31 -31.72
CA SER A 4 0.04 17.49 -30.64
C SER A 4 1.56 17.33 -30.83
N SER A 5 2.31 17.22 -29.73
CA SER A 5 3.75 17.02 -29.80
C SER A 5 4.05 15.53 -30.05
N PRO A 6 5.13 15.18 -30.78
CA PRO A 6 5.48 13.79 -31.10
C PRO A 6 5.73 12.88 -29.88
N LYS A 7 5.78 13.43 -28.66
CA LYS A 7 5.84 12.65 -27.41
C LYS A 7 4.48 12.17 -26.88
N SER A 8 3.36 12.82 -27.21
CA SER A 8 2.03 12.29 -26.80
C SER A 8 1.61 11.13 -27.70
N ASP A 9 1.92 11.21 -28.99
CA ASP A 9 1.54 10.20 -29.97
C ASP A 9 2.30 8.88 -29.75
N ALA A 10 3.54 8.95 -29.24
CA ALA A 10 4.32 7.78 -28.84
C ALA A 10 3.81 7.09 -27.56
N VAL A 11 3.19 7.84 -26.65
CA VAL A 11 2.61 7.30 -25.41
C VAL A 11 1.24 6.68 -25.69
N GLU A 12 0.43 7.30 -26.55
CA GLU A 12 -0.85 6.73 -26.99
C GLU A 12 -0.65 5.47 -27.85
N SER A 13 0.37 5.42 -28.71
CA SER A 13 0.73 4.22 -29.48
C SER A 13 1.18 3.04 -28.59
N LEU A 14 1.88 3.33 -27.49
CA LEU A 14 2.31 2.32 -26.53
C LEU A 14 1.13 1.79 -25.69
N LEU A 15 0.20 2.66 -25.31
CA LEU A 15 -1.02 2.29 -24.59
C LEU A 15 -1.98 1.47 -25.47
N SER A 16 -2.14 1.84 -26.74
CA SER A 16 -2.95 1.09 -27.71
C SER A 16 -2.39 -0.31 -28.01
N SER A 17 -1.06 -0.46 -28.03
CA SER A 17 -0.41 -1.76 -28.23
C SER A 17 -0.56 -2.69 -27.01
N LEU A 18 -0.69 -2.14 -25.80
CA LEU A 18 -0.94 -2.89 -24.58
C LEU A 18 -2.42 -3.31 -24.45
N GLU A 19 -3.34 -2.50 -24.98
CA GLU A 19 -4.76 -2.85 -25.04
C GLU A 19 -5.06 -4.00 -26.02
N GLN A 20 -4.32 -4.11 -27.14
CA GLN A 20 -4.46 -5.22 -28.07
C GLN A 20 -3.95 -6.56 -27.51
N THR A 21 -2.99 -6.54 -26.57
CA THR A 21 -2.52 -7.76 -25.89
C THR A 21 -3.50 -8.30 -24.85
N ASP A 22 -4.38 -7.45 -24.30
CA ASP A 22 -5.43 -7.87 -23.35
C ASP A 22 -6.59 -8.61 -24.06
N GLU A 23 -6.75 -8.43 -25.37
CA GLU A 23 -7.80 -9.10 -26.15
C GLU A 23 -7.51 -10.59 -26.38
N TYR A 24 -6.23 -11.00 -26.36
CA TYR A 24 -5.81 -12.42 -26.50
C TYR A 24 -5.84 -13.20 -25.18
N LEU A 25 -5.88 -12.52 -24.02
CA LEU A 25 -5.93 -13.14 -22.69
C LEU A 25 -7.35 -13.24 -22.12
N ASN A 26 -8.38 -12.84 -22.89
CA ASN A 26 -9.76 -12.80 -22.43
C ASN A 26 -10.42 -14.20 -22.50
N PRO A 27 -10.75 -14.85 -21.36
CA PRO A 27 -11.33 -16.21 -21.37
C PRO A 27 -12.78 -16.25 -21.89
N LYS A 28 -13.39 -15.09 -22.18
CA LYS A 28 -14.82 -14.97 -22.51
C LYS A 28 -15.21 -15.46 -23.92
N LYS A 29 -14.29 -15.92 -24.76
CA LYS A 29 -14.65 -16.68 -25.98
C LYS A 29 -14.72 -18.20 -25.78
N ARG A 30 -14.41 -18.72 -24.58
CA ARG A 30 -14.49 -20.16 -24.27
C ARG A 30 -15.88 -20.66 -23.82
N ALA A 31 -16.90 -19.81 -23.84
CA ALA A 31 -18.26 -20.16 -23.42
C ALA A 31 -19.28 -19.98 -24.56
N ALA A 32 -19.03 -20.63 -25.69
CA ALA A 32 -20.08 -21.02 -26.62
C ALA A 32 -19.78 -22.49 -26.96
N GLY A 33 -20.65 -23.39 -26.48
CA GLY A 33 -20.33 -24.80 -26.30
C GLY A 33 -20.15 -25.57 -27.61
N GLU A 34 -19.08 -26.34 -27.66
CA GLU A 34 -18.94 -27.57 -28.45
C GLU A 34 -18.07 -28.58 -27.66
N PRO A 35 -18.22 -29.90 -27.88
CA PRO A 35 -17.56 -30.93 -27.07
C PRO A 35 -16.04 -30.93 -27.30
N GLN A 36 -15.27 -31.10 -26.22
CA GLN A 36 -13.81 -31.17 -26.29
C GLN A 36 -13.36 -32.51 -26.89
N ASP A 37 -12.66 -32.44 -28.02
CA ASP A 37 -11.87 -33.52 -28.60
C ASP A 37 -10.43 -33.42 -28.03
N GLU A 38 -9.92 -34.49 -27.44
CA GLU A 38 -8.65 -34.52 -26.69
C GLU A 38 -7.38 -34.29 -27.55
N GLY A 39 -7.55 -34.02 -28.85
CA GLY A 39 -6.45 -33.71 -29.79
C GLY A 39 -6.05 -32.22 -29.90
N GLN A 40 -6.79 -31.27 -29.31
CA GLN A 40 -6.53 -29.83 -29.49
C GLN A 40 -5.61 -29.18 -28.43
N GLY A 41 -5.26 -29.89 -27.35
CA GLY A 41 -4.40 -29.36 -26.28
C GLY A 41 -2.92 -29.24 -26.68
N GLN A 42 -2.42 -30.22 -27.42
CA GLN A 42 -1.00 -30.27 -27.82
C GLN A 42 -0.64 -29.20 -28.87
N ASP A 43 -1.55 -28.94 -29.83
CA ASP A 43 -1.35 -27.91 -30.86
C ASP A 43 -1.35 -26.48 -30.28
N TYR A 44 -1.95 -26.27 -29.11
CA TYR A 44 -1.95 -24.98 -28.41
C TYR A 44 -0.67 -24.75 -27.59
N GLU A 45 -0.16 -25.77 -26.89
CA GLU A 45 1.12 -25.67 -26.16
C GLU A 45 2.28 -25.49 -27.13
N GLU A 46 2.30 -26.23 -28.23
CA GLU A 46 3.36 -26.16 -29.23
C GLU A 46 3.41 -24.77 -29.91
N LYS A 47 2.24 -24.18 -30.23
CA LYS A 47 2.15 -22.81 -30.76
C LYS A 47 2.54 -21.74 -29.76
N THR A 48 2.34 -21.99 -28.46
CA THR A 48 2.70 -21.04 -27.40
C THR A 48 4.22 -21.05 -27.16
N GLU A 49 4.84 -22.22 -27.12
CA GLU A 49 6.29 -22.36 -27.04
C GLU A 49 7.01 -21.80 -28.28
N GLU A 50 6.45 -21.98 -29.47
CA GLU A 50 7.00 -21.42 -30.71
C GLU A 50 6.95 -19.88 -30.71
N LEU A 51 5.90 -19.29 -30.14
CA LEU A 51 5.74 -17.84 -30.00
C LEU A 51 6.69 -17.26 -28.95
N GLU A 52 6.82 -17.92 -27.79
CA GLU A 52 7.76 -17.51 -26.74
C GLU A 52 9.21 -17.56 -27.21
N THR A 53 9.56 -18.56 -28.02
CA THR A 53 10.89 -18.69 -28.63
C THR A 53 11.15 -17.56 -29.62
N LYS A 54 10.19 -17.23 -30.49
CA LYS A 54 10.29 -16.10 -31.43
C LYS A 54 10.43 -14.75 -30.72
N ILE A 55 9.79 -14.56 -29.57
CA ILE A 55 9.92 -13.36 -28.73
C ILE A 55 11.31 -13.28 -28.11
N ARG A 56 11.83 -14.40 -27.60
CA ARG A 56 13.17 -14.48 -26.99
C ARG A 56 14.28 -14.18 -28.00
N ASP A 57 14.15 -14.67 -29.23
CA ASP A 57 15.12 -14.45 -30.31
C ASP A 57 15.09 -13.01 -30.86
N ARG A 58 13.90 -12.38 -30.90
CA ARG A 58 13.81 -10.95 -31.22
C ARG A 58 14.44 -10.07 -30.14
N LEU A 59 14.26 -10.41 -28.86
CA LEU A 59 14.87 -9.69 -27.74
C LEU A 59 16.39 -9.85 -27.69
N SER A 60 16.94 -11.00 -28.08
CA SER A 60 18.40 -11.20 -28.17
C SER A 60 19.00 -10.46 -29.37
N SER A 61 18.29 -10.41 -30.50
CA SER A 61 18.68 -9.64 -31.69
C SER A 61 18.64 -8.11 -31.44
N LEU A 62 17.70 -7.63 -30.62
CA LEU A 62 17.64 -6.22 -30.19
C LEU A 62 18.79 -5.82 -29.24
N LYS A 63 19.33 -6.78 -28.47
CA LYS A 63 20.50 -6.55 -27.60
C LYS A 63 21.83 -6.52 -28.36
N THR A 64 21.89 -7.09 -29.55
CA THR A 64 23.09 -7.10 -30.40
C THR A 64 23.16 -5.91 -31.38
N LEU A 65 22.07 -5.15 -31.53
CA LEU A 65 21.99 -3.93 -32.34
C LEU A 65 22.40 -2.64 -31.62
N THR A 66 22.78 -2.68 -30.34
CA THR A 66 23.16 -1.49 -29.53
C THR A 66 24.61 -1.48 -29.04
N SER A 67 25.49 -2.33 -29.56
CA SER A 67 26.93 -2.25 -29.28
C SER A 67 27.69 -1.50 -30.37
N THR A 68 27.72 -0.17 -30.29
CA THR A 68 28.83 0.61 -30.86
C THR A 68 29.69 1.13 -29.71
N PRO A 69 31.03 1.03 -29.79
CA PRO A 69 31.90 1.61 -28.77
C PRO A 69 31.81 3.14 -28.82
N PRO A 70 31.87 3.84 -27.68
CA PRO A 70 31.74 5.29 -27.65
C PRO A 70 32.96 5.98 -28.28
N PRO A 71 32.80 7.14 -28.94
CA PRO A 71 33.92 7.93 -29.45
C PRO A 71 34.75 8.53 -28.29
N PRO A 72 36.04 8.83 -28.52
CA PRO A 72 36.88 9.43 -27.48
C PRO A 72 36.39 10.85 -27.12
N PRO A 73 36.53 11.27 -25.85
CA PRO A 73 35.99 12.53 -25.37
C PRO A 73 36.74 13.74 -25.97
N PRO A 74 36.04 14.86 -26.25
CA PRO A 74 36.68 16.11 -26.64
C PRO A 74 37.42 16.74 -25.44
N PRO A 75 38.43 17.61 -25.68
CA PRO A 75 39.16 18.27 -24.62
C PRO A 75 38.24 19.13 -23.74
N THR A 76 38.43 19.03 -22.44
CA THR A 76 37.66 19.70 -21.38
C THR A 76 37.76 21.22 -21.48
N PRO A 77 36.64 21.96 -21.58
CA PRO A 77 36.63 23.39 -21.32
C PRO A 77 36.77 23.65 -19.81
N ASN A 78 37.42 24.75 -19.45
CA ASN A 78 37.54 25.20 -18.06
C ASN A 78 36.16 25.30 -17.37
N PRO A 79 36.05 24.89 -16.09
CA PRO A 79 34.78 24.87 -15.38
C PRO A 79 34.30 26.31 -15.11
N THR A 80 33.14 26.66 -15.65
CA THR A 80 32.32 27.75 -15.12
C THR A 80 31.76 27.31 -13.76
N PRO A 81 31.68 28.19 -12.75
CA PRO A 81 31.16 27.81 -11.44
C PRO A 81 29.67 27.46 -11.54
N ASN A 82 29.31 26.24 -11.14
CA ASN A 82 27.91 25.92 -10.85
C ASN A 82 27.45 26.74 -9.64
N PRO A 83 26.23 27.29 -9.64
CA PRO A 83 25.66 27.86 -8.42
C PRO A 83 25.54 26.74 -7.38
N THR A 84 26.12 27.00 -6.21
CA THR A 84 26.05 26.13 -5.04
C THR A 84 24.57 25.84 -4.72
N PRO A 85 24.16 24.57 -4.52
CA PRO A 85 22.87 24.28 -3.93
C PRO A 85 22.77 25.04 -2.61
N ASN A 86 21.66 25.73 -2.37
CA ASN A 86 21.41 26.33 -1.06
C ASN A 86 21.55 25.22 0.00
N PRO A 87 22.32 25.45 1.08
CA PRO A 87 22.36 24.51 2.18
C PRO A 87 20.92 24.30 2.68
N PRO A 88 20.54 23.07 3.07
CA PRO A 88 19.26 22.85 3.72
C PRO A 88 19.13 23.83 4.90
N PRO A 89 17.95 24.42 5.13
CA PRO A 89 17.75 25.33 6.23
C PRO A 89 18.23 24.65 7.51
N THR A 90 19.13 25.31 8.23
CA THR A 90 19.58 24.86 9.55
C THR A 90 18.35 24.60 10.41
N PRO A 91 18.27 23.44 11.10
CA PRO A 91 17.17 23.17 12.01
C PRO A 91 17.06 24.32 13.01
N ASP A 92 15.85 24.86 13.14
CA ASP A 92 15.56 25.87 14.15
C ASP A 92 15.92 25.29 15.54
N PRO A 93 16.85 25.91 16.29
CA PRO A 93 17.32 25.39 17.58
C PRO A 93 16.25 25.44 18.68
N THR A 94 15.04 25.94 18.39
CA THR A 94 13.87 25.82 19.28
C THR A 94 13.24 24.42 19.29
N TYR A 95 13.71 23.48 18.46
CA TYR A 95 13.32 22.06 18.47
C TYR A 95 13.99 21.24 19.60
N LEU A 96 13.84 21.69 20.84
CA LEU A 96 14.05 20.86 22.04
C LEU A 96 12.75 20.79 22.85
N GLY A 97 11.63 20.59 22.15
CA GLY A 97 10.36 20.18 22.71
C GLY A 97 10.17 18.66 22.58
N ALA A 98 10.73 17.91 23.53
CA ALA A 98 10.30 16.57 23.95
C ALA A 98 9.90 15.51 22.88
N HIS A 99 10.75 15.19 21.90
CA HIS A 99 10.78 13.84 21.29
C HIS A 99 12.22 13.42 21.00
N THR A 100 12.99 13.26 22.08
CA THR A 100 14.15 12.37 22.05
C THR A 100 13.62 10.97 21.76
N PHE A 101 13.93 10.40 20.59
CA PHE A 101 13.74 8.96 20.36
C PHE A 101 14.36 8.20 21.55
N PRO A 102 13.64 7.26 22.19
CA PRO A 102 14.15 6.57 23.36
C PRO A 102 15.46 5.82 23.05
N PRO A 103 16.32 5.61 24.07
CA PRO A 103 17.61 4.95 23.89
C PRO A 103 17.38 3.50 23.44
N SER A 104 17.94 3.16 22.28
CA SER A 104 17.77 1.90 21.52
C SER A 104 16.34 1.67 20.97
N PRO A 105 16.17 1.48 19.65
CA PRO A 105 14.85 1.17 19.09
C PRO A 105 14.33 -0.12 19.69
N THR A 106 13.11 -0.09 20.26
CA THR A 106 12.44 -1.30 20.77
C THR A 106 12.46 -2.37 19.68
N PRO A 107 13.08 -3.54 19.91
CA PRO A 107 13.00 -4.65 18.98
C PRO A 107 11.54 -5.05 18.76
N PRO A 108 11.12 -5.37 17.52
CA PRO A 108 9.75 -5.81 17.23
C PRO A 108 9.28 -6.97 18.12
N SER A 109 10.17 -7.90 18.44
CA SER A 109 9.89 -9.03 19.34
C SER A 109 9.51 -8.59 20.77
N LEU A 110 10.16 -7.54 21.30
CA LEU A 110 9.82 -7.00 22.62
C LEU A 110 8.49 -6.26 22.60
N LEU A 111 8.16 -5.56 21.50
CA LEU A 111 6.85 -4.93 21.34
C LEU A 111 5.72 -5.97 21.24
N ARG A 112 5.91 -7.02 20.45
CA ARG A 112 4.94 -8.12 20.37
C ARG A 112 4.75 -8.80 21.73
N LEU A 113 5.84 -9.01 22.47
CA LEU A 113 5.79 -9.55 23.83
C LEU A 113 5.05 -8.60 24.80
N SER A 114 5.29 -7.30 24.73
CA SER A 114 4.60 -6.33 25.59
C SER A 114 3.11 -6.28 25.31
N CYS A 115 2.70 -6.34 24.03
CA CYS A 115 1.30 -6.49 23.62
C CYS A 115 0.68 -7.76 24.21
N ARG A 116 1.35 -8.91 24.04
CA ARG A 116 0.89 -10.21 24.57
C ARG A 116 0.75 -10.22 26.10
N SER A 117 1.65 -9.52 26.80
CA SER A 117 1.62 -9.38 28.26
C SER A 117 0.69 -8.28 28.76
N LEU A 118 -0.01 -7.58 27.86
CA LEU A 118 -0.90 -6.44 28.15
C LEU A 118 -0.20 -5.24 28.79
N THR A 119 1.14 -5.15 28.69
CA THR A 119 1.91 -4.00 29.17
C THR A 119 1.98 -2.88 28.13
N HIS A 120 1.62 -3.17 26.88
CA HIS A 120 1.42 -2.18 25.83
C HIS A 120 0.04 -2.39 25.16
N THR A 121 -0.85 -1.41 25.32
CA THR A 121 -2.24 -1.44 24.81
C THR A 121 -2.63 -0.18 24.03
N THR A 122 -1.65 0.69 23.76
CA THR A 122 -1.82 1.98 23.10
C THR A 122 -1.46 1.89 21.62
N PRO A 123 -1.62 2.98 20.83
CA PRO A 123 -1.14 3.02 19.46
C PRO A 123 0.35 2.72 19.31
N THR A 124 0.71 2.20 18.13
CA THR A 124 2.04 1.68 17.75
C THR A 124 2.85 2.63 16.88
N ASN A 125 2.32 3.82 16.59
CA ASN A 125 3.00 4.84 15.80
C ASN A 125 4.33 5.25 16.47
N GLY A 126 5.39 5.36 15.66
CA GLY A 126 6.73 5.72 16.14
C GLY A 126 7.48 4.60 16.88
N LEU A 127 6.84 3.45 17.17
CA LEU A 127 7.51 2.30 17.77
C LEU A 127 8.19 1.44 16.71
N CYS A 128 9.27 0.75 17.11
CA CYS A 128 10.09 -0.09 16.24
C CYS A 128 10.41 0.60 14.91
N PRO A 129 11.05 1.79 14.93
CA PRO A 129 11.35 2.52 13.70
C PRO A 129 12.15 1.63 12.75
N THR A 130 11.95 1.78 11.44
CA THR A 130 12.53 0.97 10.34
C THR A 130 11.96 -0.45 10.14
N TYR A 131 11.02 -0.89 10.99
CA TYR A 131 10.31 -2.16 10.78
C TYR A 131 8.92 -1.94 10.20
N LEU A 132 8.53 -2.83 9.30
CA LEU A 132 7.23 -2.79 8.64
C LEU A 132 6.12 -3.13 9.66
N GLN A 133 5.19 -2.19 9.82
CA GLN A 133 3.96 -2.41 10.57
C GLN A 133 2.82 -2.75 9.60
N THR A 134 1.97 -3.69 9.99
CA THR A 134 0.90 -4.21 9.14
C THR A 134 -0.46 -4.08 9.82
N ASN A 135 -1.44 -3.68 9.03
CA ASN A 135 -2.84 -3.92 9.33
C ASN A 135 -3.10 -5.44 9.36
N VAL A 136 -3.98 -5.88 10.23
CA VAL A 136 -4.40 -7.29 10.33
C VAL A 136 -5.86 -7.43 9.96
N VAL A 137 -6.18 -8.41 9.11
CA VAL A 137 -7.54 -8.88 8.81
C VAL A 137 -7.56 -10.40 8.81
N SER A 138 -8.32 -11.01 9.72
CA SER A 138 -8.56 -12.46 9.77
C SER A 138 -10.01 -12.74 9.49
N LEU A 139 -10.31 -13.62 8.55
CA LEU A 139 -11.68 -13.93 8.13
C LEU A 139 -11.82 -15.40 7.71
N PRO A 140 -13.04 -15.98 7.75
CA PRO A 140 -13.27 -17.37 7.36
C PRO A 140 -12.72 -17.70 5.98
N SER A 141 -12.18 -18.91 5.83
CA SER A 141 -11.67 -19.44 4.56
C SER A 141 -12.68 -19.39 3.41
N SER A 142 -13.99 -19.42 3.72
CA SER A 142 -15.07 -19.23 2.74
C SER A 142 -15.06 -17.87 2.05
N SER A 143 -14.51 -16.83 2.69
CA SER A 143 -14.37 -15.48 2.13
C SER A 143 -12.91 -15.11 1.79
N ALA A 144 -11.95 -15.97 2.14
CA ALA A 144 -10.52 -15.69 2.01
C ALA A 144 -10.07 -15.56 0.56
N PHE A 145 -10.56 -16.41 -0.35
CA PHE A 145 -10.22 -16.32 -1.76
C PHE A 145 -10.70 -15.00 -2.38
N ASP A 146 -11.95 -14.63 -2.11
CA ASP A 146 -12.54 -13.38 -2.58
C ASP A 146 -11.77 -12.17 -2.04
N PHE A 147 -11.34 -12.22 -0.78
CA PHE A 147 -10.54 -11.15 -0.17
C PHE A 147 -9.12 -11.08 -0.76
N LEU A 148 -8.47 -12.22 -1.00
CA LEU A 148 -7.18 -12.29 -1.68
C LEU A 148 -7.26 -11.67 -3.07
N LEU A 149 -8.30 -12.00 -3.85
CA LEU A 149 -8.57 -11.41 -5.15
C LEU A 149 -8.88 -9.90 -5.04
N PHE A 150 -9.62 -9.49 -4.02
CA PHE A 150 -9.86 -8.07 -3.72
C PHE A 150 -8.55 -7.33 -3.49
N CYS A 151 -7.65 -7.87 -2.66
CA CYS A 151 -6.35 -7.27 -2.40
C CYS A 151 -5.48 -7.21 -3.66
N GLN A 152 -5.42 -8.29 -4.43
CA GLN A 152 -4.68 -8.36 -5.69
C GLN A 152 -5.16 -7.30 -6.70
N ARG A 153 -6.47 -7.07 -6.78
CA ARG A 153 -7.05 -6.06 -7.68
C ARG A 153 -6.88 -4.63 -7.16
N ASN A 154 -6.71 -4.46 -5.85
CA ASN A 154 -6.65 -3.16 -5.17
C ASN A 154 -5.37 -3.01 -4.31
N PRO A 155 -4.16 -3.18 -4.89
CA PRO A 155 -2.91 -3.26 -4.13
C PRO A 155 -2.56 -1.94 -3.43
N LYS A 156 -3.09 -0.80 -3.88
CA LYS A 156 -2.87 0.49 -3.19
C LYS A 156 -3.53 0.53 -1.80
N CYS A 157 -4.79 0.12 -1.66
CA CYS A 157 -5.45 0.13 -0.35
C CYS A 157 -5.26 -1.15 0.45
N ALA A 158 -4.92 -2.26 -0.20
CA ALA A 158 -4.72 -3.55 0.42
C ALA A 158 -3.43 -4.23 -0.06
N PRO A 159 -2.25 -3.60 0.16
CA PRO A 159 -0.97 -4.20 -0.20
C PRO A 159 -0.70 -5.42 0.69
N ILE A 160 -0.73 -6.62 0.11
CA ILE A 160 -0.44 -7.85 0.87
C ILE A 160 1.05 -7.89 1.22
N VAL A 161 1.32 -8.11 2.51
CA VAL A 161 2.66 -8.35 3.05
C VAL A 161 2.85 -9.84 3.35
N ASP A 162 1.84 -10.47 3.96
CA ASP A 162 1.82 -11.91 4.22
C ASP A 162 0.39 -12.44 4.27
N VAL A 163 0.23 -13.74 4.04
CA VAL A 163 -1.03 -14.47 4.22
C VAL A 163 -0.75 -15.69 5.11
N VAL A 164 -1.28 -15.67 6.31
CA VAL A 164 -1.21 -16.78 7.27
C VAL A 164 -2.28 -17.80 6.91
N GLU A 165 -1.85 -19.05 6.78
CA GLU A 165 -2.67 -20.18 6.37
C GLU A 165 -3.84 -20.41 7.32
N ARG A 166 -4.83 -21.16 6.82
CA ARG A 166 -6.07 -21.45 7.56
C ARG A 166 -5.76 -22.03 8.94
N GLY A 167 -6.24 -21.36 9.99
CA GLY A 167 -6.13 -21.77 11.39
C GLY A 167 -4.77 -21.50 12.04
N GLU A 168 -3.74 -21.22 11.23
CA GLU A 168 -2.40 -20.88 11.71
C GLU A 168 -2.37 -19.47 12.33
N THR A 169 -1.45 -19.27 13.26
CA THR A 169 -1.40 -18.04 14.07
C THR A 169 -0.07 -17.31 13.96
N ASN A 170 0.93 -17.92 13.35
CA ASN A 170 2.27 -17.37 13.20
C ASN A 170 2.52 -16.93 11.75
N PRO A 171 2.74 -15.64 11.47
CA PRO A 171 3.10 -15.15 10.14
C PRO A 171 4.59 -15.41 9.84
N ARG A 172 4.91 -16.67 9.51
CA ARG A 172 6.29 -17.20 9.43
C ARG A 172 7.15 -16.56 8.35
N HIS A 173 6.56 -15.93 7.33
CA HIS A 173 7.33 -15.31 6.25
C HIS A 173 7.88 -13.93 6.62
N VAL A 174 7.30 -13.28 7.64
CA VAL A 174 7.68 -11.94 8.08
C VAL A 174 8.18 -11.88 9.52
N ILE A 175 8.34 -13.03 10.16
CA ILE A 175 8.80 -13.19 11.54
C ILE A 175 10.00 -14.15 11.59
N LYS A 176 11.08 -13.73 12.26
CA LYS A 176 12.31 -14.52 12.43
C LYS A 176 12.28 -15.44 13.66
N GLY A 177 11.27 -15.30 14.52
CA GLY A 177 11.09 -16.07 15.75
C GLY A 177 9.64 -16.50 15.99
N HIS A 178 9.19 -16.38 17.22
CA HIS A 178 7.80 -16.65 17.57
C HIS A 178 6.96 -15.37 17.50
N ALA A 179 5.82 -15.44 16.82
CA ALA A 179 4.73 -14.49 16.94
C ALA A 179 3.39 -15.24 17.02
N ASP A 180 2.41 -14.60 17.65
CA ASP A 180 1.03 -15.07 17.72
C ASP A 180 0.08 -13.92 17.42
N ILE A 181 -0.51 -13.95 16.23
CA ILE A 181 -1.40 -12.89 15.73
C ILE A 181 -2.66 -12.69 16.57
N ARG A 182 -2.95 -13.58 17.52
CA ARG A 182 -4.11 -13.49 18.40
C ARG A 182 -3.87 -12.56 19.60
N THR A 183 -2.61 -12.23 19.87
CA THR A 183 -2.20 -11.50 21.09
C THR A 183 -1.12 -10.45 20.86
N ASP A 184 -0.46 -10.47 19.70
CA ASP A 184 0.75 -9.67 19.46
C ASP A 184 0.48 -8.28 18.83
N CYS A 185 -0.80 -7.90 18.69
CA CYS A 185 -1.24 -6.51 18.48
C CYS A 185 -1.73 -5.93 19.81
N PRO A 186 -1.62 -4.61 20.03
CA PRO A 186 -2.14 -4.00 21.26
C PRO A 186 -3.66 -4.15 21.42
N SER A 187 -4.39 -4.19 20.30
CA SER A 187 -5.85 -4.23 20.32
C SER A 187 -6.47 -4.61 18.98
N TYR A 188 -7.65 -5.24 19.04
CA TYR A 188 -8.42 -5.78 17.92
C TYR A 188 -9.88 -5.31 17.94
N ASN A 189 -10.51 -5.39 16.77
CA ASN A 189 -11.94 -5.24 16.54
C ASN A 189 -12.50 -6.54 15.98
N ILE A 190 -13.74 -6.88 16.33
CA ILE A 190 -14.41 -8.11 15.89
C ILE A 190 -15.74 -7.75 15.22
N TYR A 191 -15.94 -8.30 14.03
CA TYR A 191 -17.11 -8.09 13.19
C TYR A 191 -17.89 -9.39 13.06
N SER A 192 -19.22 -9.27 13.06
CA SER A 192 -20.15 -10.35 12.72
C SER A 192 -21.15 -9.83 11.70
N SER A 193 -21.26 -10.51 10.56
CA SER A 193 -22.12 -10.10 9.42
C SER A 193 -21.91 -8.62 9.02
N GLY A 194 -20.66 -8.17 9.02
CA GLY A 194 -20.27 -6.78 8.75
C GLY A 194 -20.54 -5.76 9.87
N VAL A 195 -21.12 -6.17 11.01
CA VAL A 195 -21.37 -5.30 12.17
C VAL A 195 -20.24 -5.41 13.18
N LEU A 196 -19.70 -4.29 13.64
CA LEU A 196 -18.72 -4.26 14.74
C LEU A 196 -19.40 -4.70 16.04
N THR A 197 -19.02 -5.88 16.54
CA THR A 197 -19.61 -6.47 17.76
C THR A 197 -18.75 -6.25 19.00
N HIS A 198 -17.43 -6.22 18.82
CA HIS A 198 -16.47 -5.98 19.89
C HIS A 198 -15.41 -5.02 19.42
N THR A 199 -15.02 -4.10 20.29
CA THR A 199 -13.96 -3.12 20.04
C THR A 199 -12.96 -3.14 21.18
N SER A 200 -11.71 -2.81 20.86
CA SER A 200 -10.64 -2.67 21.84
C SER A 200 -10.34 -3.95 22.63
N ILE A 201 -10.45 -5.11 21.97
CA ILE A 201 -10.14 -6.42 22.56
C ILE A 201 -8.63 -6.64 22.48
N PRO A 202 -7.89 -6.88 23.57
CA PRO A 202 -6.43 -7.07 23.50
C PRO A 202 -6.02 -8.52 23.20
N ASP A 203 -6.94 -9.49 23.36
CA ASP A 203 -6.70 -10.91 23.16
C ASP A 203 -7.90 -11.54 22.45
N VAL A 204 -7.66 -12.06 21.24
CA VAL A 204 -8.70 -12.66 20.40
C VAL A 204 -8.70 -14.18 20.40
N ARG A 205 -7.89 -14.84 21.25
CA ARG A 205 -7.91 -16.30 21.41
C ARG A 205 -9.32 -16.85 21.69
N PRO A 206 -10.18 -16.21 22.52
CA PRO A 206 -11.55 -16.69 22.75
C PRO A 206 -12.45 -16.65 21.51
N PHE A 207 -12.10 -15.84 20.51
CA PHE A 207 -12.87 -15.66 19.28
C PHE A 207 -12.23 -16.36 18.08
N TRP A 208 -11.05 -16.97 18.26
CA TRP A 208 -10.29 -17.57 17.18
C TRP A 208 -10.95 -18.86 16.70
N ARG A 209 -11.07 -19.00 15.38
CA ARG A 209 -11.63 -20.19 14.73
C ARG A 209 -10.56 -20.90 13.89
N PRO A 210 -10.62 -22.24 13.76
CA PRO A 210 -9.65 -23.01 12.96
C PRO A 210 -9.82 -22.80 11.44
N ASP A 211 -10.85 -22.08 10.99
CA ASP A 211 -11.08 -21.79 9.58
C ASP A 211 -10.67 -20.38 9.17
N LEU A 212 -10.09 -19.57 10.07
CA LEU A 212 -9.65 -18.21 9.73
C LEU A 212 -8.37 -18.23 8.91
N VAL A 213 -8.32 -17.38 7.89
CA VAL A 213 -7.11 -17.03 7.14
C VAL A 213 -6.78 -15.58 7.49
N THR A 214 -5.51 -15.29 7.80
CA THR A 214 -5.09 -13.95 8.21
C THR A 214 -4.25 -13.26 7.15
N PHE A 215 -4.64 -12.06 6.80
CA PHE A 215 -3.96 -11.19 5.87
C PHE A 215 -3.23 -10.10 6.66
N LEU A 216 -1.91 -10.03 6.47
CA LEU A 216 -1.11 -8.90 6.89
C LEU A 216 -0.99 -7.94 5.73
N LEU A 217 -1.46 -6.71 5.92
CA LEU A 217 -1.50 -5.69 4.88
C LEU A 217 -0.61 -4.52 5.27
N GLY A 218 0.16 -4.01 4.32
CA GLY A 218 1.03 -2.86 4.51
C GLY A 218 0.33 -1.62 5.05
N CYS A 219 1.08 -0.76 5.73
CA CYS A 219 0.57 0.45 6.38
C CYS A 219 1.38 1.69 5.96
N SER A 220 0.73 2.86 5.93
CA SER A 220 1.35 4.15 5.57
C SER A 220 2.46 4.60 6.52
N PHE A 221 2.48 4.10 7.76
CA PHE A 221 3.51 4.46 8.76
C PHE A 221 4.93 4.27 8.25
N THR A 222 5.10 3.34 7.31
CA THR A 222 6.36 3.10 6.60
C THR A 222 6.86 4.30 5.82
N PHE A 223 6.04 4.92 4.96
CA PHE A 223 6.52 6.05 4.16
C PHE A 223 6.64 7.33 4.97
N GLU A 224 5.92 7.46 6.10
CA GLU A 224 6.05 8.60 7.00
C GLU A 224 7.47 8.70 7.55
N ALA A 225 8.05 7.58 7.99
CA ALA A 225 9.44 7.52 8.43
C ALA A 225 10.42 7.97 7.32
N ALA A 226 10.17 7.54 6.08
CA ALA A 226 10.99 7.94 4.94
C ALA A 226 10.90 9.45 4.66
N LEU A 227 9.69 10.03 4.66
CA LEU A 227 9.49 11.46 4.49
C LEU A 227 10.18 12.28 5.60
N ILE A 228 10.01 11.89 6.86
CA ILE A 228 10.66 12.54 8.00
C ILE A 228 12.18 12.48 7.88
N SER A 229 12.74 11.33 7.46
CA SER A 229 14.20 11.18 7.28
C SER A 229 14.78 12.11 6.19
N GLN A 230 13.94 12.57 5.26
CA GLN A 230 14.29 13.53 4.21
C GLN A 230 13.96 14.98 4.58
N GLY A 231 13.56 15.23 5.84
CA GLY A 231 13.26 16.57 6.35
C GLY A 231 11.84 17.05 6.10
N PHE A 232 10.95 16.23 5.54
CA PHE A 232 9.54 16.61 5.39
C PHE A 232 8.82 16.55 6.73
N ARG A 233 7.98 17.55 6.97
CA ARG A 233 7.09 17.61 8.13
C ARG A 233 5.77 16.91 7.82
N ILE A 234 5.22 16.23 8.81
CA ILE A 234 3.94 15.53 8.70
C ILE A 234 2.99 16.13 9.73
N ARG A 235 1.99 16.87 9.25
CA ARG A 235 1.10 17.70 10.08
C ARG A 235 0.48 16.96 11.26
N ASN A 236 -0.08 15.78 11.04
CA ASN A 236 -0.72 15.03 12.12
C ASN A 236 0.29 14.59 13.19
N ILE A 237 1.54 14.31 12.82
CA ILE A 237 2.60 13.96 13.77
C ILE A 237 3.03 15.20 14.54
N ASP A 238 3.25 16.33 13.85
CA ASP A 238 3.58 17.62 14.47
C ASP A 238 2.51 18.08 15.49
N GLU A 239 1.24 17.77 15.22
CA GLU A 239 0.11 18.11 16.08
C GLU A 239 -0.22 17.05 17.14
N GLY A 240 0.47 15.90 17.15
CA GLY A 240 0.17 14.80 18.08
C GLY A 240 -1.23 14.17 17.86
N LYS A 241 -1.69 14.14 16.61
CA LYS A 241 -3.02 13.69 16.19
C LYS A 241 -2.99 12.43 15.34
N ASN A 242 -4.10 11.69 15.32
CA ASN A 242 -4.32 10.66 14.32
C ASN A 242 -4.54 11.30 12.95
N VAL A 243 -4.02 10.65 11.91
CA VAL A 243 -4.18 11.13 10.53
C VAL A 243 -5.66 11.23 10.14
N SER A 244 -6.03 12.32 9.48
CA SER A 244 -7.39 12.49 8.93
C SER A 244 -7.63 11.51 7.79
N MET A 245 -8.75 10.81 7.85
CA MET A 245 -9.14 9.83 6.84
C MET A 245 -10.58 10.07 6.38
N TYR A 246 -10.80 9.89 5.07
CA TYR A 246 -12.06 10.23 4.42
C TYR A 246 -12.52 9.11 3.50
N LYS A 247 -13.82 8.85 3.48
CA LYS A 247 -14.47 8.04 2.47
C LYS A 247 -14.56 8.86 1.19
N THR A 248 -14.22 8.23 0.08
CA THR A 248 -14.24 8.87 -1.24
C THR A 248 -15.38 8.33 -2.09
N ASN A 249 -15.60 8.97 -3.24
CA ASN A 249 -16.39 8.40 -4.33
C ASN A 249 -15.57 7.49 -5.28
N LEU A 250 -14.27 7.31 -5.02
CA LEU A 250 -13.38 6.47 -5.84
C LEU A 250 -13.68 5.00 -5.57
N ARG A 251 -14.06 4.26 -6.60
CA ARG A 251 -14.41 2.83 -6.49
C ARG A 251 -13.16 1.96 -6.45
N THR A 252 -13.19 0.96 -5.58
CA THR A 252 -12.30 -0.20 -5.69
C THR A 252 -12.77 -1.09 -6.85
N ARG A 253 -11.89 -1.98 -7.30
CA ARG A 253 -12.23 -3.05 -8.23
C ARG A 253 -12.87 -4.20 -7.46
N ASP A 254 -14.11 -4.51 -7.79
CA ASP A 254 -14.88 -5.59 -7.17
C ASP A 254 -14.17 -6.95 -7.26
N ALA A 255 -14.37 -7.81 -6.25
CA ALA A 255 -13.91 -9.19 -6.24
C ALA A 255 -14.83 -10.06 -5.38
N GLY A 256 -15.47 -11.05 -5.99
CA GLY A 256 -16.35 -11.98 -5.26
C GLY A 256 -17.44 -11.26 -4.47
N VAL A 257 -17.57 -11.54 -3.17
CA VAL A 257 -18.49 -10.83 -2.26
C VAL A 257 -18.12 -9.38 -1.98
N PHE A 258 -16.86 -8.97 -2.20
CA PHE A 258 -16.38 -7.61 -1.97
C PHE A 258 -16.71 -6.73 -3.18
N LYS A 259 -17.92 -6.16 -3.17
CA LYS A 259 -18.41 -5.31 -4.25
C LYS A 259 -18.85 -3.95 -3.77
N GLY A 260 -18.66 -2.96 -4.63
CA GLY A 260 -19.13 -1.61 -4.41
C GLY A 260 -18.48 -0.90 -3.22
N ILE A 261 -17.25 -1.25 -2.91
CA ILE A 261 -16.45 -0.60 -1.87
C ILE A 261 -15.76 0.62 -2.47
N THR A 262 -15.73 1.73 -1.73
CA THR A 262 -14.96 2.92 -2.10
C THR A 262 -13.67 3.00 -1.31
N TYR A 263 -12.67 3.69 -1.88
CA TYR A 263 -11.43 3.95 -1.16
C TYR A 263 -11.72 4.82 0.07
N VAL A 264 -11.10 4.43 1.18
CA VAL A 264 -10.81 5.35 2.28
C VAL A 264 -9.40 5.87 2.05
N VAL A 265 -9.22 7.18 2.13
CA VAL A 265 -7.94 7.84 1.93
C VAL A 265 -7.49 8.53 3.20
N SER A 266 -6.19 8.54 3.47
CA SER A 266 -5.57 9.39 4.49
C SER A 266 -5.01 10.65 3.85
N MET A 267 -5.21 11.81 4.47
CA MET A 267 -4.77 13.10 3.93
C MET A 267 -3.63 13.67 4.76
N ARG A 268 -2.60 14.19 4.08
CA ARG A 268 -1.53 15.00 4.69
C ARG A 268 -1.29 16.23 3.81
N PRO A 269 -1.26 17.44 4.38
CA PRO A 269 -0.93 18.65 3.63
C PRO A 269 0.60 18.81 3.48
N PHE A 270 1.03 19.26 2.31
CA PHE A 270 2.42 19.60 2.01
C PHE A 270 2.48 20.91 1.24
N LYS A 271 3.58 21.66 1.36
CA LYS A 271 3.77 22.84 0.51
C LYS A 271 3.76 22.45 -0.96
N GLU A 272 3.23 23.33 -1.81
CA GLU A 272 3.10 23.06 -3.25
C GLU A 272 4.44 22.66 -3.89
N GLU A 273 5.55 23.32 -3.51
CA GLU A 273 6.90 23.00 -4.00
C GLU A 273 7.40 21.61 -3.61
N ASP A 274 6.88 21.03 -2.51
CA ASP A 274 7.33 19.76 -1.93
C ASP A 274 6.59 18.55 -2.52
N VAL A 275 5.37 18.76 -3.06
CA VAL A 275 4.46 17.69 -3.50
C VAL A 275 5.13 16.70 -4.45
N ARG A 276 5.92 17.19 -5.41
CA ARG A 276 6.62 16.31 -6.37
C ARG A 276 7.60 15.36 -5.69
N SER A 277 8.38 15.87 -4.74
CA SER A 277 9.36 15.08 -3.98
C SER A 277 8.66 14.06 -3.08
N VAL A 278 7.56 14.46 -2.44
CA VAL A 278 6.72 13.58 -1.61
C VAL A 278 6.16 12.42 -2.44
N ILE A 279 5.67 12.68 -3.66
CA ILE A 279 5.21 11.63 -4.58
C ILE A 279 6.35 10.66 -4.93
N GLU A 280 7.52 11.18 -5.29
CA GLU A 280 8.66 10.36 -5.71
C GLU A 280 9.17 9.47 -4.57
N ILE A 281 9.23 9.99 -3.35
CA ILE A 281 9.63 9.22 -2.17
C ILE A 281 8.60 8.12 -1.88
N THR A 282 7.31 8.48 -1.80
CA THR A 282 6.26 7.53 -1.37
C THR A 282 6.02 6.42 -2.39
N ARG A 283 6.20 6.67 -3.70
CA ARG A 283 6.06 5.63 -4.75
C ARG A 283 7.04 4.47 -4.63
N ARG A 284 8.17 4.65 -3.93
CA ARG A 284 9.17 3.60 -3.70
C ARG A 284 8.74 2.54 -2.69
N TYR A 285 7.61 2.76 -2.00
CA TYR A 285 7.08 1.86 -0.97
C TYR A 285 5.72 1.28 -1.39
N PRO A 286 5.63 0.47 -2.46
CA PRO A 286 4.37 -0.09 -2.94
C PRO A 286 3.67 -0.98 -1.90
N ASN A 287 4.46 -1.64 -1.03
CA ASN A 287 3.95 -2.44 0.08
C ASN A 287 3.49 -1.59 1.28
N ALA A 288 3.40 -0.27 1.13
CA ALA A 288 2.92 0.68 2.15
C ALA A 288 2.03 1.76 1.50
N HIS A 289 1.10 1.32 0.64
CA HIS A 289 0.19 2.14 -0.18
C HIS A 289 0.84 2.86 -1.37
N GLY A 290 2.16 3.02 -1.39
CA GLY A 290 2.90 3.61 -2.51
C GLY A 290 2.60 5.10 -2.69
N GLY A 291 2.58 5.55 -3.95
CA GLY A 291 2.27 6.93 -4.29
C GLY A 291 0.80 7.30 -4.02
N PRO A 292 0.50 8.60 -3.88
CA PRO A 292 -0.86 9.05 -3.59
C PRO A 292 -1.87 8.58 -4.64
N VAL A 293 -3.13 8.49 -4.22
CA VAL A 293 -4.27 8.25 -5.11
C VAL A 293 -4.84 9.55 -5.66
N HIS A 294 -4.62 10.66 -4.95
CA HIS A 294 -5.10 11.98 -5.37
C HIS A 294 -4.25 13.11 -4.78
N VAL A 295 -4.23 14.25 -5.47
CA VAL A 295 -3.51 15.48 -5.07
C VAL A 295 -4.40 16.67 -5.39
N GLY A 296 -4.54 17.62 -4.45
CA GLY A 296 -5.27 18.86 -4.66
C GLY A 296 -6.74 18.78 -4.23
N SER A 297 -7.66 19.20 -5.10
CA SER A 297 -9.07 19.46 -4.73
C SER A 297 -9.76 18.22 -4.11
N PRO A 298 -10.18 18.29 -2.84
CA PRO A 298 -10.87 17.19 -2.16
C PRO A 298 -12.23 16.84 -2.79
N GLU A 299 -12.91 17.82 -3.38
CA GLU A 299 -14.25 17.65 -3.96
C GLU A 299 -14.23 16.69 -5.15
N SER A 300 -13.14 16.67 -5.91
CA SER A 300 -12.97 15.76 -7.05
C SER A 300 -12.96 14.27 -6.67
N ILE A 301 -12.69 13.95 -5.40
CA ILE A 301 -12.76 12.60 -4.84
C ILE A 301 -13.94 12.45 -3.86
N GLY A 302 -14.91 13.36 -3.91
CA GLY A 302 -16.15 13.30 -3.14
C GLY A 302 -16.04 13.76 -1.69
N ILE A 303 -14.95 14.44 -1.31
CA ILE A 303 -14.77 14.97 0.04
C ILE A 303 -15.21 16.44 0.02
N SER A 304 -16.34 16.76 0.67
CA SER A 304 -16.91 18.11 0.69
C SER A 304 -16.38 19.01 1.79
N ASN A 305 -15.81 18.43 2.85
CA ASN A 305 -15.29 19.18 3.99
C ASN A 305 -14.09 18.47 4.63
N LEU A 306 -12.90 19.08 4.54
CA LEU A 306 -11.70 18.53 5.17
C LEU A 306 -11.72 18.65 6.70
N ASP A 307 -12.56 19.53 7.27
CA ASP A 307 -12.66 19.70 8.71
C ASP A 307 -13.46 18.59 9.42
N GLU A 308 -14.14 17.75 8.64
CA GLU A 308 -14.99 16.64 9.11
C GLU A 308 -14.50 15.31 8.56
N PRO A 309 -13.37 14.77 9.06
CA PRO A 309 -12.90 13.46 8.64
C PRO A 309 -13.85 12.35 9.10
N ASP A 310 -14.09 11.36 8.23
CA ASP A 310 -14.85 10.14 8.58
C ASP A 310 -14.15 9.33 9.67
N PHE A 311 -12.82 9.39 9.72
CA PHE A 311 -12.00 8.74 10.75
C PHE A 311 -10.76 9.56 11.11
N GLY A 312 -10.29 9.42 12.35
CA GLY A 312 -9.13 10.16 12.84
C GLY A 312 -9.49 11.58 13.25
N ASP A 313 -8.48 12.43 13.36
CA ASP A 313 -8.64 13.80 13.87
C ASP A 313 -8.57 14.82 12.75
N LYS A 314 -9.17 16.00 12.95
CA LYS A 314 -9.09 17.13 12.02
C LYS A 314 -7.64 17.60 11.85
N CYS A 315 -7.20 17.71 10.60
CA CYS A 315 -5.90 18.25 10.19
C CYS A 315 -6.06 19.65 9.59
N VAL A 316 -5.26 20.62 10.07
CA VAL A 316 -5.25 21.96 9.50
C VAL A 316 -4.41 21.98 8.22
N VAL A 317 -4.97 22.55 7.15
CA VAL A 317 -4.24 22.85 5.90
C VAL A 317 -3.92 24.34 5.89
N LEU A 318 -2.63 24.68 5.89
CA LEU A 318 -2.17 26.08 5.93
C LEU A 318 -2.17 26.70 4.53
N PRO A 319 -2.20 28.05 4.42
CA PRO A 319 -2.00 28.73 3.14
C PRO A 319 -0.72 28.28 2.43
N GLY A 320 -0.81 27.94 1.15
CA GLY A 320 0.30 27.42 0.35
C GLY A 320 0.53 25.91 0.48
N GLU A 321 -0.24 25.21 1.32
CA GLU A 321 -0.24 23.75 1.38
C GLU A 321 -1.33 23.14 0.47
N VAL A 322 -0.98 22.01 -0.13
CA VAL A 322 -1.82 21.18 -0.99
C VAL A 322 -2.16 19.90 -0.25
N PRO A 323 -3.46 19.54 -0.11
CA PRO A 323 -3.87 18.24 0.40
C PRO A 323 -3.40 17.12 -0.52
N VAL A 324 -2.71 16.12 0.04
CA VAL A 324 -2.28 14.92 -0.68
C VAL A 324 -2.91 13.69 -0.03
N PHE A 325 -3.48 12.80 -0.84
CA PHE A 325 -4.30 11.69 -0.38
C PHE A 325 -3.68 10.35 -0.75
N TRP A 326 -3.47 9.49 0.24
CA TRP A 326 -3.03 8.11 0.05
C TRP A 326 -4.14 7.14 0.35
N ALA A 327 -4.20 6.02 -0.39
CA ALA A 327 -5.05 4.92 -0.01
C ALA A 327 -4.74 4.48 1.44
N CYS A 328 -5.78 4.10 2.18
CA CYS A 328 -5.65 3.72 3.57
C CYS A 328 -6.13 2.29 3.79
N GLY A 329 -5.46 1.55 4.68
CA GLY A 329 -5.86 0.22 5.12
C GLY A 329 -7.27 0.13 5.71
N VAL A 330 -7.85 1.25 6.18
CA VAL A 330 -9.25 1.32 6.62
C VAL A 330 -10.23 0.93 5.50
N THR A 331 -9.82 1.03 4.22
CA THR A 331 -10.60 0.52 3.08
C THR A 331 -10.94 -0.97 3.23
N THR A 332 -10.05 -1.78 3.81
CA THR A 332 -10.33 -3.21 3.99
C THR A 332 -11.31 -3.47 5.14
N ALA A 333 -11.31 -2.64 6.18
CA ALA A 333 -12.34 -2.68 7.20
C ALA A 333 -13.72 -2.31 6.62
N GLU A 334 -13.79 -1.29 5.74
CA GLU A 334 -15.01 -0.97 5.01
C GLU A 334 -15.41 -2.09 4.03
N ALA A 335 -14.45 -2.79 3.42
CA ALA A 335 -14.71 -3.96 2.58
C ALA A 335 -15.37 -5.10 3.39
N VAL A 336 -14.85 -5.40 4.59
CA VAL A 336 -15.43 -6.39 5.51
C VAL A 336 -16.88 -6.02 5.88
N LYS A 337 -17.13 -4.74 6.20
CA LYS A 337 -18.49 -4.26 6.53
C LYS A 337 -19.42 -4.34 5.33
N GLY A 338 -18.99 -3.82 4.18
CA GLY A 338 -19.80 -3.72 2.96
C GLY A 338 -20.17 -5.09 2.38
N ALA A 339 -19.22 -6.04 2.40
CA ALA A 339 -19.48 -7.42 1.99
C ALA A 339 -20.31 -8.22 3.00
N LYS A 340 -20.56 -7.66 4.20
CA LYS A 340 -21.25 -8.32 5.31
C LYS A 340 -20.65 -9.70 5.63
N VAL A 341 -19.32 -9.76 5.65
CA VAL A 341 -18.60 -11.01 5.92
C VAL A 341 -19.11 -11.61 7.23
N GLU A 342 -19.36 -12.91 7.23
CA GLU A 342 -19.95 -13.65 8.35
C GLU A 342 -19.24 -13.33 9.68
N PHE A 343 -17.90 -13.32 9.63
CA PHE A 343 -17.05 -13.04 10.78
C PHE A 343 -15.74 -12.41 10.30
N ALA A 344 -15.19 -11.49 11.07
CA ALA A 344 -13.82 -11.02 10.86
C ALA A 344 -13.21 -10.48 12.15
N ILE A 345 -11.90 -10.66 12.30
CA ILE A 345 -11.08 -10.01 13.32
C ILE A 345 -10.13 -9.07 12.61
N THR A 346 -10.10 -7.80 13.00
CA THR A 346 -9.08 -6.85 12.51
C THR A 346 -8.29 -6.30 13.67
N HIS A 347 -7.12 -5.76 13.40
CA HIS A 347 -6.50 -4.83 14.35
C HIS A 347 -7.43 -3.61 14.59
N LYS A 348 -7.32 -2.98 15.77
CA LYS A 348 -7.91 -1.66 16.02
C LYS A 348 -7.04 -0.60 15.31
N PRO A 349 -7.62 0.41 14.65
CA PRO A 349 -6.84 1.49 14.04
C PRO A 349 -5.80 2.07 15.02
N GLY A 350 -4.55 2.21 14.56
CA GLY A 350 -3.42 2.63 15.39
C GLY A 350 -2.70 1.50 16.15
N CYS A 351 -3.31 0.32 16.31
CA CYS A 351 -2.78 -0.82 17.06
C CYS A 351 -2.30 -1.94 16.12
N MET A 352 -1.25 -1.70 15.34
CA MET A 352 -0.82 -2.60 14.26
C MET A 352 0.01 -3.78 14.78
N PHE A 353 0.15 -4.79 13.92
CA PHE A 353 1.13 -5.85 14.11
C PHE A 353 2.49 -5.41 13.56
N VAL A 354 3.56 -5.53 14.34
CA VAL A 354 4.91 -5.15 13.91
C VAL A 354 5.71 -6.39 13.50
N THR A 355 6.22 -6.39 12.27
CA THR A 355 6.96 -7.52 11.68
C THR A 355 8.46 -7.45 11.97
N ASP A 356 9.22 -8.46 11.56
CA ASP A 356 10.69 -8.44 11.55
C ASP A 356 11.28 -8.03 10.19
N VAL A 357 10.43 -7.58 9.25
CA VAL A 357 10.82 -7.07 7.93
C VAL A 357 11.30 -5.63 8.07
N LYS A 358 12.53 -5.37 7.59
CA LYS A 358 13.08 -4.01 7.52
C LYS A 358 12.65 -3.32 6.23
N MET A 359 12.44 -2.00 6.34
CA MET A 359 11.98 -1.13 5.27
C MET A 359 13.12 -0.53 4.46
#